data_AF-A0A1J4WT64-F1
#
_entry.id   AF-A0A1J4WT64-F1
#
_cell.length_a   1.000
_cell.length_b   1.000
_cell.length_c   1.000
_cell.angle_alpha   90.00
_cell.angle_beta   90.00
_cell.angle_gamma   90.00
#
_symmetry.space_group_name_H-M   'P 1'
#
loop_
_entity.id
_entity.type
_entity.pdbx_description
1 polymer ?
#
loop_
_entity_poly.entity_id
_entity_poly.type
_entity_poly.pdbx_seq_one_letter_code
_entity_poly.pdbx_strand_id
1 'polypeptide(L)'
;MPRQRDAWLRSLREWELGYGDFLKERTYGERGWWHTHRRLRAVRSPLRNAAPDLFRYVDDPSVPRTSNHVEGGLNSRIKELLRSHRGISKHQRLALVSWYLHFRLKKPTRNVT
;
A
#
# COMPACT_ATOMS: atom_id res chain seq x y z
N MET A 1 -15.05 6.22 -12.08
CA MET A 1 -15.40 6.10 -13.51
C MET A 1 -14.80 4.81 -14.06
N PRO A 2 -15.61 3.79 -14.39
CA PRO A 2 -15.15 2.49 -14.89
C PRO A 2 -14.22 2.60 -16.11
N ARG A 3 -14.52 3.49 -17.05
CA ARG A 3 -13.70 3.72 -18.25
C ARG A 3 -12.25 4.11 -17.94
N GLN A 4 -12.03 4.93 -16.91
CA GLN A 4 -10.68 5.36 -16.50
C GLN A 4 -9.90 4.21 -15.86
N ARG A 5 -10.55 3.38 -15.03
CA ARG A 5 -9.97 2.14 -14.49
C ARG A 5 -9.52 1.23 -15.62
N ASP A 6 -10.42 0.95 -16.57
CA ASP A 6 -10.14 0.00 -17.64
C ASP A 6 -9.03 0.49 -18.57
N ALA A 7 -9.01 1.79 -18.87
CA ALA A 7 -7.91 2.42 -19.61
C ALA A 7 -6.58 2.27 -18.90
N TRP A 8 -6.54 2.56 -17.59
CA TRP A 8 -5.31 2.41 -16.80
C TRP A 8 -4.81 0.97 -16.75
N LEU A 9 -5.71 -0.01 -16.56
CA LEU A 9 -5.36 -1.44 -16.55
C LEU A 9 -4.87 -1.92 -17.92
N ARG A 10 -5.38 -1.36 -19.02
CA ARG A 10 -4.82 -1.61 -20.36
C ARG A 10 -3.41 -1.04 -20.48
N SER A 11 -3.20 0.22 -20.10
CA SER A 11 -1.87 0.84 -20.14
C SER A 11 -0.83 0.08 -19.31
N LEU A 12 -1.22 -0.45 -18.14
CA LEU A 12 -0.32 -1.30 -17.34
C LEU A 12 0.08 -2.57 -18.10
N ARG A 13 -0.88 -3.24 -18.76
CA ARG A 13 -0.60 -4.45 -19.56
C ARG A 13 0.27 -4.16 -20.77
N GLU A 14 -0.04 -3.10 -21.49
CA GLU A 14 0.76 -2.64 -22.65
C GLU A 14 2.19 -2.31 -22.23
N TRP A 15 2.36 -1.62 -21.10
CA TRP A 15 3.67 -1.34 -20.53
C TRP A 15 4.42 -2.62 -20.13
N GLU A 16 3.75 -3.59 -19.48
CA GLU A 16 4.38 -4.86 -19.12
C GLU A 16 4.82 -5.67 -20.34
N LEU A 17 4.06 -5.61 -21.44
CA LEU A 17 4.40 -6.26 -22.70
C LEU A 17 5.59 -5.55 -23.38
N GLY A 18 5.55 -4.22 -23.48
CA GLY A 18 6.59 -3.44 -24.16
C GLY A 18 7.93 -3.40 -23.42
N TYR A 19 7.92 -3.38 -22.09
CA TYR A 19 9.13 -3.27 -21.26
C TYR A 19 9.51 -4.60 -20.57
N GLY A 20 8.84 -5.70 -20.91
CA GLY A 20 9.08 -7.00 -20.29
C GLY A 20 10.53 -7.46 -20.40
N ASP A 21 11.14 -7.30 -21.58
CA ASP A 21 12.53 -7.71 -21.82
C ASP A 21 13.53 -6.68 -21.30
N PHE A 22 13.23 -5.39 -21.41
CA PHE A 22 13.99 -4.31 -20.76
C PHE A 22 14.18 -4.62 -19.27
N LEU A 23 13.12 -5.00 -18.56
CA LEU A 23 13.20 -5.35 -17.12
C LEU A 23 14.00 -6.62 -16.81
N LYS A 24 14.25 -7.48 -17.81
CA LYS A 24 15.08 -8.69 -17.66
C LYS A 24 16.56 -8.44 -17.91
N GLU A 25 16.92 -7.28 -18.46
CA GLU A 25 18.32 -6.88 -18.67
C GLU A 25 19.16 -7.05 -17.40
N ARG A 26 20.40 -7.47 -17.61
CA ARG A 26 21.35 -7.81 -16.56
C ARG A 26 22.61 -6.97 -16.73
N THR A 27 23.08 -6.42 -15.62
CA THR A 27 24.42 -5.85 -15.50
C THR A 27 25.32 -6.90 -14.87
N TYR A 28 26.50 -7.08 -15.45
CA TYR A 28 27.51 -8.03 -14.99
C TYR A 28 28.64 -7.26 -14.31
N GLY A 29 29.06 -7.75 -13.15
CA GLY A 29 30.24 -7.27 -12.44
C GLY A 29 31.13 -8.45 -12.04
N GLU A 30 32.26 -8.15 -11.41
CA GLU A 30 33.28 -9.14 -11.06
C GLU A 30 32.77 -10.29 -10.17
N ARG A 31 31.72 -10.04 -9.36
CA ARG A 31 31.16 -11.00 -8.41
C ARG A 31 29.82 -11.61 -8.84
N GLY A 32 29.45 -11.47 -10.12
CA GLY A 32 28.20 -12.01 -10.68
C GLY A 32 27.34 -10.93 -11.35
N TRP A 33 26.04 -11.19 -11.45
CA TRP A 33 25.12 -10.30 -12.18
C TRP A 33 23.96 -9.83 -11.31
N TRP A 34 23.36 -8.71 -11.71
CA TRP A 34 22.11 -8.22 -11.14
C TRP A 34 21.22 -7.66 -12.25
N HIS A 35 19.90 -7.62 -12.01
CA HIS A 35 19.00 -6.91 -12.91
C HIS A 35 19.38 -5.43 -13.00
N THR A 36 19.49 -4.88 -14.20
CA THR A 36 19.86 -3.48 -14.41
C THR A 36 18.82 -2.53 -13.78
N HIS A 37 17.53 -2.85 -13.96
CA HIS A 37 16.41 -1.99 -13.56
C HIS A 37 15.76 -2.40 -12.23
N ARG A 38 16.58 -2.60 -11.18
CA ARG A 38 16.11 -3.19 -9.89
C ARG A 38 14.93 -2.45 -9.27
N ARG A 39 14.96 -1.11 -9.23
CA ARG A 39 13.91 -0.29 -8.61
C ARG A 39 12.59 -0.41 -9.34
N LEU A 40 12.62 -0.31 -10.67
CA LEU A 40 11.43 -0.44 -11.51
C LEU A 40 10.82 -1.84 -11.41
N ARG A 41 11.68 -2.87 -11.44
CA ARG A 41 11.26 -4.27 -11.25
C ARG A 41 10.67 -4.52 -9.86
N ALA A 42 11.20 -3.87 -8.81
CA ALA A 42 10.71 -3.99 -7.45
C ALA A 42 9.29 -3.43 -7.27
N VAL A 43 8.94 -2.36 -8.01
CA VAL A 43 7.58 -1.77 -7.98
C VAL A 43 6.61 -2.57 -8.85
N ARG A 44 7.09 -3.21 -9.93
CA ARG A 44 6.25 -3.99 -10.85
C ARG A 44 5.43 -5.08 -10.15
N SER A 45 6.06 -5.92 -9.33
CA SER A 45 5.33 -7.06 -8.73
C SER A 45 4.25 -6.62 -7.74
N PRO A 46 4.50 -5.69 -6.80
CA PRO A 46 3.45 -5.11 -5.96
C PRO A 46 2.31 -4.49 -6.78
N LEU A 47 2.64 -3.73 -7.84
CA LEU A 47 1.63 -3.08 -8.67
C LEU A 47 0.74 -4.11 -9.39
N ARG A 48 1.34 -5.14 -9.98
CA ARG A 48 0.60 -6.23 -10.63
C ARG A 48 -0.28 -6.99 -9.65
N ASN A 49 0.22 -7.28 -8.45
CA ASN A 49 -0.53 -7.98 -7.42
C ASN A 49 -1.70 -7.13 -6.88
N ALA A 50 -1.53 -5.81 -6.82
CA ALA A 50 -2.58 -4.88 -6.39
C ALA A 50 -3.60 -4.56 -7.50
N ALA A 51 -3.25 -4.73 -8.77
CA ALA A 51 -4.08 -4.33 -9.91
C ALA A 51 -5.54 -4.82 -9.89
N PRO A 52 -5.86 -6.06 -9.45
CA PRO A 52 -7.26 -6.51 -9.34
C PRO A 52 -8.12 -5.66 -8.39
N ASP A 53 -7.49 -5.09 -7.37
CA ASP A 53 -8.18 -4.42 -6.25
C ASP A 53 -7.93 -2.90 -6.21
N LEU A 54 -7.01 -2.40 -7.04
CA LEU A 54 -6.51 -1.03 -7.02
C LEU A 54 -7.63 0.02 -7.18
N PHE A 55 -8.70 -0.36 -7.89
CA PHE A 55 -9.83 0.50 -8.19
C PHE A 55 -11.14 0.02 -7.57
N ARG A 56 -11.11 -0.78 -6.50
CA ARG A 56 -12.32 -1.31 -5.84
C ARG A 56 -13.35 -0.22 -5.50
N TYR A 57 -12.91 0.98 -5.13
CA TYR A 57 -13.76 2.14 -4.87
C TYR A 57 -14.62 2.61 -6.08
N VAL A 58 -14.31 2.14 -7.30
CA VAL A 58 -15.09 2.46 -8.51
C VAL A 58 -16.37 1.62 -8.56
N ASP A 59 -16.32 0.39 -8.06
CA ASP A 59 -17.43 -0.56 -8.09
C ASP A 59 -18.16 -0.65 -6.73
N ASP A 60 -17.45 -0.34 -5.64
CA ASP A 60 -17.97 -0.38 -4.28
C ASP A 60 -17.86 1.00 -3.59
N PRO A 61 -18.99 1.74 -3.47
CA PRO A 61 -19.02 3.04 -2.79
C PRO A 61 -18.68 3.00 -1.30
N SER A 62 -18.74 1.82 -0.66
CA SER A 62 -18.35 1.67 0.75
C SER A 62 -16.83 1.76 0.94
N VAL A 63 -16.07 1.51 -0.14
CA VAL A 63 -14.61 1.65 -0.14
C VAL A 63 -14.25 3.10 -0.50
N PRO A 64 -13.58 3.83 0.40
CA PRO A 64 -13.20 5.21 0.14
C PRO A 64 -12.17 5.30 -1.00
N ARG A 65 -12.31 6.32 -1.85
CA ARG A 65 -11.37 6.62 -2.95
C ARG A 65 -9.94 6.92 -2.47
N THR A 66 -9.78 7.36 -1.22
CA THR A 66 -8.48 7.74 -0.67
C THR A 66 -8.21 7.01 0.65
N SER A 67 -6.95 6.77 0.95
CA SER A 67 -6.53 6.20 2.23
C SER A 67 -6.47 7.25 3.35
N ASN A 68 -6.95 8.49 3.14
CA ASN A 68 -6.85 9.59 4.11
C ASN A 68 -7.43 9.23 5.48
N HIS A 69 -8.54 8.49 5.51
CA HIS A 69 -9.15 8.03 6.75
C HIS A 69 -8.20 7.11 7.55
N VAL A 70 -7.55 6.17 6.87
CA VAL A 70 -6.64 5.21 7.49
C VAL A 70 -5.30 5.86 7.81
N GLU A 71 -4.66 6.53 6.85
CA GLU A 71 -3.33 7.13 7.02
C GLU A 71 -3.34 8.35 7.94
N GLY A 72 -4.27 9.28 7.70
CA GLY A 72 -4.39 10.52 8.45
C GLY A 72 -5.15 10.38 9.76
N GLY A 73 -6.12 9.46 9.85
CA GLY A 73 -6.96 9.28 11.04
C GLY A 73 -6.40 8.27 12.05
N LEU A 74 -6.04 7.07 11.57
CA LEU A 74 -5.61 5.96 12.43
C LEU A 74 -4.08 5.85 12.51
N ASN A 75 -3.40 5.71 11.37
CA ASN A 75 -1.97 5.44 11.33
C ASN A 75 -1.14 6.61 11.86
N SER A 76 -1.54 7.86 11.60
CA SER A 76 -0.89 9.05 12.16
C SER A 76 -0.83 9.00 13.69
N ARG A 77 -1.94 8.65 14.34
CA ARG A 77 -2.07 8.57 15.80
C ARG A 77 -1.36 7.37 16.38
N ILE A 78 -1.37 6.22 15.68
CA ILE A 78 -0.57 5.06 16.05
C ILE A 78 0.93 5.39 15.98
N LYS A 79 1.38 6.05 14.90
CA LYS A 79 2.77 6.50 14.74
C LYS A 79 3.16 7.47 15.85
N GLU A 80 2.29 8.41 16.21
CA GLU A 80 2.48 9.33 17.33
C GLU A 80 2.61 8.59 18.67
N LEU A 81 1.68 7.67 18.97
CA LEU A 81 1.70 6.87 20.19
C LEU A 81 2.98 6.04 20.34
N LEU A 82 3.41 5.37 19.26
CA LEU A 82 4.64 4.58 19.20
C LEU A 82 5.90 5.46 19.28
N ARG A 83 5.81 6.72 18.84
CA ARG A 83 6.90 7.70 18.92
C ARG A 83 7.04 8.25 20.34
N SER A 84 5.95 8.45 21.08
CA SER A 84 5.99 8.85 22.49
C SER A 84 6.51 7.73 23.39
N HIS A 85 6.29 6.46 23.02
CA HIS A 85 6.78 5.29 23.75
C HIS A 85 7.98 4.63 23.03
N ARG A 86 8.96 5.44 22.63
CA ARG A 86 10.24 4.92 22.11
C ARG A 86 10.95 4.08 23.18
N GLY A 87 11.66 3.05 22.77
CA GLY A 87 12.42 2.17 23.67
C GLY A 87 11.69 0.93 24.15
N ILE A 88 10.37 0.81 23.92
CA ILE A 88 9.62 -0.41 24.26
C ILE A 88 9.88 -1.54 23.25
N SER A 89 9.79 -2.79 23.72
CA SER A 89 10.04 -3.97 22.90
C SER A 89 9.00 -4.15 21.79
N LYS A 90 9.30 -4.97 20.77
CA LYS A 90 8.35 -5.29 19.69
C LYS A 90 7.03 -5.83 20.23
N HIS A 91 7.07 -6.69 21.25
CA HIS A 91 5.87 -7.25 21.89
C HIS A 91 5.03 -6.14 22.54
N GLN A 92 5.67 -5.23 23.28
CA GLN A 92 4.98 -4.10 23.91
C GLN A 92 4.40 -3.13 22.88
N ARG A 93 5.07 -2.89 21.74
CA ARG A 93 4.51 -2.11 20.62
C ARG A 93 3.23 -2.73 20.08
N LEU A 94 3.23 -4.04 19.85
CA LEU A 94 2.05 -4.75 19.36
C LEU A 94 0.89 -4.68 20.35
N ALA A 95 1.17 -4.87 21.65
CA ALA A 95 0.18 -4.71 22.70
C ALA A 95 -0.39 -3.28 22.72
N LEU A 96 0.47 -2.26 22.70
CA LEU A 96 0.06 -0.86 22.70
C LEU A 96 -0.84 -0.50 21.51
N VAL A 97 -0.49 -0.95 20.30
CA VAL A 97 -1.31 -0.75 19.10
C VAL A 97 -2.64 -1.48 19.22
N SER A 98 -2.64 -2.72 19.70
CA SER A 98 -3.87 -3.52 19.86
C SER A 98 -4.83 -2.88 20.85
N TRP A 99 -4.31 -2.43 22.00
CA TRP A 99 -5.06 -1.70 23.02
C TRP A 99 -5.64 -0.39 22.47
N TYR A 100 -4.84 0.37 21.72
CA TYR A 100 -5.28 1.59 21.07
C TYR A 100 -6.45 1.34 20.10
N LEU A 101 -6.31 0.34 19.22
CA LEU A 101 -7.36 -0.02 18.26
C LEU A 101 -8.63 -0.50 18.98
N HIS A 102 -8.49 -1.35 19.99
CA HIS A 102 -9.61 -1.86 20.79
C HIS A 102 -10.46 -0.73 21.39
N PHE A 103 -9.82 0.26 22.02
CA PHE A 103 -10.55 1.38 22.63
C PHE A 103 -11.10 2.38 21.62
N ARG A 104 -10.46 2.52 20.45
CA ARG A 104 -10.97 3.37 19.37
C ARG A 104 -12.25 2.80 18.75
N LEU A 105 -12.33 1.48 18.59
CA LEU A 105 -13.50 0.80 18.05
C LEU A 105 -14.70 0.79 19.02
N LYS A 106 -14.44 0.86 20.34
CA LYS A 106 -15.48 0.91 21.38
C LYS A 106 -16.13 2.29 21.58
N LYS A 107 -15.66 3.35 20.91
CA LYS A 107 -16.34 4.65 20.97
C LYS A 107 -17.61 4.58 20.10
N PRO A 108 -18.80 4.83 20.65
CA PRO A 108 -20.02 4.81 19.86
C PRO A 108 -19.91 5.87 18.77
N THR A 109 -20.33 5.53 17.55
CA THR A 109 -20.61 6.50 16.51
C THR A 109 -21.50 7.57 17.13
N ARG A 110 -20.97 8.78 17.25
CA ARG A 110 -21.74 9.93 17.71
C ARG A 110 -22.89 10.07 16.71
N ASN A 111 -24.10 9.69 17.08
CA ASN A 111 -25.28 9.93 16.27
C ASN A 111 -25.36 11.44 16.08
N VAL A 112 -25.01 11.91 14.88
CA VAL A 112 -25.18 13.30 14.50
C VAL A 112 -26.65 13.46 14.17
N THR A 113 -27.33 14.23 15.02
CA THR A 113 -28.70 14.71 14.83
C THR A 113 -28.74 15.78 13.76
#